data_AF-A0A372G7B7-F1
#
_entry.id   AF-A0A372G7B7-F1
#
_cell.length_a   1.000
_cell.length_b   1.000
_cell.length_c   1.000
_cell.angle_alpha   90.00
_cell.angle_beta   90.00
_cell.angle_gamma   90.00
#
_symmetry.space_group_name_H-M   'P 1'
#
loop_
_entity.id
_entity.type
_entity.pdbx_description
1 polymer ?
#
loop_
_entity_poly.entity_id
_entity_poly.type
_entity_poly.pdbx_seq_one_letter_code
_entity_poly.pdbx_strand_id
1 'polypeptide(L)'
;MADEAYALGGAAPADTYLDIGRLLKAAADAGAVHPGYGFLSESAEFAWAVIDQGLLWIGPPPSAIEMLGDKVRARHIAREQGAPLAPGTAAPVPGAAEATAFGREHGPPVAIKAAYGGGGRGLKVARSLDEIPARFESAVREAEAAFGRGECFVERYLDRPRHVETQCLADRHGNVTRETALQRARRALAEFEIAGVATVLPFHRAIVTDPAPTARRSVTAEVDGKRVEVVLHTSADPAPARPRPRRAEPRQTNGDALLYPLQSTVVKVLAEEGATVAAGDTIVVVEAMKMEQPLTAHKPGTISALNAHPGRPVTPGTQICLIQ
;
A
#
# COMPACT_ATOMS: atom_id res chain seq x y z
N MET A 1 -27.57 -7.93 0.76
CA MET A 1 -28.27 -6.63 0.86
C MET A 1 -28.73 -6.46 2.29
N ALA A 2 -28.95 -5.23 2.74
CA ALA A 2 -29.38 -4.94 4.11
C ALA A 2 -30.90 -5.14 4.26
N ASP A 3 -31.35 -5.47 5.48
CA ASP A 3 -32.77 -5.58 5.82
C ASP A 3 -33.43 -4.19 5.93
N GLU A 4 -32.68 -3.22 6.44
CA GLU A 4 -33.10 -1.82 6.57
C GLU A 4 -32.02 -0.88 6.04
N ALA A 5 -32.44 0.28 5.52
CA ALA A 5 -31.55 1.28 4.95
C ALA A 5 -31.99 2.69 5.37
N TYR A 6 -31.02 3.46 5.86
CA TYR A 6 -31.24 4.80 6.40
C TYR A 6 -30.48 5.82 5.56
N ALA A 7 -31.18 6.85 5.07
CA ALA A 7 -30.55 7.94 4.33
C ALA A 7 -29.82 8.89 5.30
N LEU A 8 -28.52 9.08 5.10
CA LEU A 8 -27.71 10.00 5.91
C LEU A 8 -27.96 11.48 5.57
N GLY A 9 -28.50 11.75 4.37
CA GLY A 9 -28.80 13.08 3.85
C GLY A 9 -27.56 13.86 3.43
N GLY A 10 -27.37 14.13 2.15
CA GLY A 10 -26.18 14.82 1.63
C GLY A 10 -25.65 14.15 0.37
N ALA A 11 -24.69 14.80 -0.28
CA ALA A 11 -24.14 14.34 -1.55
C ALA A 11 -22.63 14.07 -1.49
N ALA A 12 -21.91 14.69 -0.55
CA ALA A 12 -20.48 14.52 -0.39
C ALA A 12 -20.15 13.52 0.74
N PRO A 13 -19.01 12.79 0.65
CA PRO A 13 -18.55 11.94 1.75
C PRO A 13 -18.44 12.65 3.09
N ALA A 14 -17.99 13.91 3.08
CA ALA A 14 -17.83 14.74 4.29
C ALA A 14 -19.16 14.93 5.05
N ASP A 15 -20.27 15.06 4.32
CA ASP A 15 -21.60 15.26 4.91
C ASP A 15 -22.35 13.94 5.15
N THR A 16 -21.73 12.79 4.83
CA THR A 16 -22.35 11.46 4.87
C THR A 16 -21.45 10.44 5.56
N TYR A 17 -20.69 9.65 4.81
CA TYR A 17 -19.92 8.50 5.31
C TYR A 17 -18.66 8.87 6.13
N LEU A 18 -18.31 10.16 6.20
CA LEU A 18 -17.25 10.69 7.06
C LEU A 18 -17.81 11.45 8.29
N ASP A 19 -19.13 11.57 8.40
CA ASP A 19 -19.79 12.23 9.54
C ASP A 19 -20.13 11.18 10.62
N ILE A 20 -19.31 11.17 11.68
CA ILE A 20 -19.48 10.25 12.83
C ILE A 20 -20.88 10.39 13.43
N GLY A 21 -21.34 11.62 13.68
CA GLY A 21 -22.61 11.87 14.36
C GLY A 21 -23.81 11.32 13.60
N ARG A 22 -23.82 11.47 12.26
CA ARG A 22 -24.88 10.91 11.41
C ARG A 22 -24.86 9.39 11.37
N LEU A 23 -23.68 8.79 11.30
CA LEU A 23 -23.54 7.33 11.31
C LEU A 23 -24.02 6.75 12.64
N LEU A 24 -23.66 7.37 13.76
CA LEU A 24 -24.11 6.96 15.11
C LEU A 24 -25.62 7.15 15.29
N LYS A 25 -26.19 8.21 14.71
CA LYS A 25 -27.65 8.40 14.69
C LYS A 25 -28.36 7.30 13.89
N ALA A 26 -27.82 6.94 12.73
CA ALA A 26 -28.37 5.86 11.91
C ALA A 26 -28.18 4.48 12.54
N ALA A 27 -27.16 4.31 13.38
CA ALA A 27 -26.86 3.05 14.09
C ALA A 27 -27.50 2.97 15.48
N ALA A 28 -28.38 3.92 15.87
CA ALA A 28 -28.90 4.03 17.23
C ALA A 28 -29.59 2.75 17.74
N ASP A 29 -30.29 2.04 16.85
CA ASP A 29 -31.00 0.79 17.17
C ASP A 29 -30.22 -0.47 16.76
N ALA A 30 -28.96 -0.33 16.31
CA ALA A 30 -28.12 -1.45 15.92
C ALA A 30 -27.48 -2.14 17.14
N GLY A 31 -27.07 -3.40 16.98
CA GLY A 31 -26.24 -4.09 17.97
C GLY A 31 -24.73 -3.87 17.79
N ALA A 32 -24.31 -3.51 16.57
CA ALA A 32 -22.91 -3.40 16.20
C ALA A 32 -22.70 -2.49 14.98
N VAL A 33 -21.49 -1.94 14.83
CA VAL A 33 -21.05 -1.18 13.66
C VAL A 33 -19.86 -1.89 13.03
N HIS A 34 -20.00 -2.24 11.74
CA HIS A 34 -18.91 -2.72 10.90
C HIS A 34 -18.49 -1.61 9.93
N PRO A 35 -17.25 -1.07 10.01
CA PRO A 35 -16.87 0.08 9.20
C PRO A 35 -16.49 -0.27 7.76
N GLY A 36 -16.28 -1.56 7.46
CA GLY A 36 -15.82 -1.99 6.15
C GLY A 36 -14.36 -1.56 5.92
N TYR A 37 -14.10 -0.92 4.78
CA TYR A 37 -12.79 -0.38 4.41
C TYR A 37 -12.95 1.05 3.86
N GLY A 38 -11.88 1.85 3.93
CA GLY A 38 -11.93 3.28 3.59
C GLY A 38 -12.78 4.07 4.60
N PHE A 39 -13.12 5.32 4.26
CA PHE A 39 -13.87 6.23 5.13
C PHE A 39 -13.32 6.27 6.57
N LEU A 40 -14.11 5.86 7.55
CA LEU A 40 -13.77 5.88 8.97
C LEU A 40 -13.28 4.52 9.51
N SER A 41 -13.00 3.54 8.65
CA SER A 41 -12.53 2.20 9.08
C SER A 41 -11.19 2.20 9.82
N GLU A 42 -10.35 3.20 9.57
CA GLU A 42 -9.08 3.41 10.28
C GLU A 42 -9.16 4.62 11.23
N SER A 43 -10.37 5.05 11.62
CA SER A 43 -10.58 6.14 12.59
C SER A 43 -10.74 5.60 14.00
N ALA A 44 -9.73 5.82 14.85
CA ALA A 44 -9.81 5.49 16.28
C ALA A 44 -10.91 6.31 16.99
N GLU A 45 -11.11 7.56 16.58
CA GLU A 45 -12.17 8.45 17.09
C GLU A 45 -13.56 7.85 16.84
N PHE A 46 -13.81 7.36 15.61
CA PHE A 46 -15.08 6.72 15.29
C PHE A 46 -15.29 5.44 16.08
N ALA A 47 -14.25 4.60 16.18
CA ALA A 47 -14.31 3.37 16.95
C ALA A 47 -14.62 3.64 18.44
N TRP A 48 -14.03 4.67 19.04
CA TRP A 48 -14.37 5.13 20.39
C TRP A 48 -15.82 5.58 20.48
N ALA A 49 -16.27 6.44 19.55
CA ALA A 49 -17.62 6.99 19.59
C ALA A 49 -18.70 5.90 19.46
N VAL A 50 -18.46 4.85 18.66
CA VAL A 50 -19.33 3.65 18.59
C VAL A 50 -19.40 2.94 19.95
N ILE A 51 -18.25 2.71 20.58
CA ILE A 51 -18.16 2.01 21.88
C ILE A 51 -18.82 2.83 22.98
N ASP A 52 -18.61 4.14 23.00
CA ASP A 52 -19.18 5.07 23.98
C ASP A 52 -20.71 5.16 23.88
N GLN A 53 -21.27 4.92 22.69
CA GLN A 53 -22.72 4.78 22.48
C GLN A 53 -23.27 3.40 22.91
N GLY A 54 -22.41 2.50 23.41
CA GLY A 54 -22.78 1.15 23.84
C GLY A 54 -22.92 0.14 22.70
N LEU A 55 -22.51 0.50 21.48
CA LEU A 55 -22.56 -0.38 20.31
C LEU A 55 -21.28 -1.23 20.22
N LEU A 56 -21.40 -2.45 19.67
CA LEU A 56 -20.23 -3.28 19.40
C LEU A 56 -19.46 -2.76 18.18
N TRP A 57 -18.21 -2.34 18.37
CA TRP A 57 -17.29 -2.08 17.26
C TRP A 57 -16.77 -3.39 16.66
N ILE A 58 -16.98 -3.59 15.35
CA ILE A 58 -16.43 -4.72 14.59
C ILE A 58 -15.13 -4.29 13.91
N GLY A 59 -14.03 -4.41 14.65
CA GLY A 59 -12.69 -4.08 14.19
C GLY A 59 -11.66 -4.30 15.30
N PRO A 60 -10.39 -3.94 15.05
CA PRO A 60 -9.38 -3.89 16.11
C PRO A 60 -9.76 -2.85 17.17
N PRO A 61 -9.23 -2.96 18.40
CA PRO A 61 -9.50 -1.97 19.45
C PRO A 61 -9.01 -0.58 19.00
N PRO A 62 -9.67 0.52 19.42
CA PRO A 62 -9.32 1.88 19.00
C PRO A 62 -7.84 2.22 19.24
N SER A 63 -7.25 1.75 20.35
CA SER A 63 -5.83 1.92 20.65
C SER A 63 -4.91 1.28 19.61
N ALA A 64 -5.28 0.12 19.05
CA ALA A 64 -4.50 -0.51 17.99
C ALA A 64 -4.62 0.26 16.66
N ILE A 65 -5.80 0.83 16.37
CA ILE A 65 -6.01 1.70 15.20
C ILE A 65 -5.09 2.92 15.30
N GLU A 66 -5.09 3.59 16.45
CA GLU A 66 -4.23 4.76 16.69
C GLU A 66 -2.74 4.40 16.62
N MET A 67 -2.33 3.29 17.25
CA MET A 67 -0.93 2.84 17.24
C MET A 67 -0.40 2.52 15.84
N LEU A 68 -1.24 1.94 14.97
CA LEU A 68 -0.85 1.51 13.62
C LEU A 68 -1.15 2.54 12.53
N GLY A 69 -1.99 3.55 12.80
CA GLY A 69 -2.28 4.65 11.87
C GLY A 69 -1.11 5.61 11.67
N ASP A 70 -0.20 5.71 12.63
CA ASP A 70 1.08 6.40 12.49
C ASP A 70 2.15 5.44 11.93
N LYS A 71 2.61 5.70 10.71
CA LYS A 71 3.57 4.81 10.03
C LYS A 71 4.92 4.72 10.74
N VAL A 72 5.34 5.80 11.40
CA VAL A 72 6.61 5.83 12.14
C VAL A 72 6.47 4.99 13.41
N ARG A 73 5.36 5.16 14.14
CA ARG A 73 5.07 4.35 15.32
C ARG A 73 4.90 2.88 14.97
N ALA A 74 4.20 2.56 13.88
CA ALA A 74 4.05 1.19 13.37
C ALA A 74 5.41 0.54 13.05
N ARG A 75 6.35 1.30 12.47
CA ARG A 75 7.73 0.82 12.23
C ARG A 75 8.49 0.58 13.53
N HIS A 76 8.35 1.45 14.53
CA HIS A 76 8.95 1.22 15.84
C HIS A 76 8.45 -0.07 16.49
N ILE A 77 7.14 -0.28 16.51
CA ILE A 77 6.52 -1.51 17.01
C ILE A 77 7.06 -2.73 16.25
N ALA A 78 7.10 -2.67 14.91
CA ALA A 78 7.61 -3.76 14.10
C ALA A 78 9.08 -4.08 14.42
N ARG A 79 9.92 -3.05 14.62
CA ARG A 79 11.34 -3.21 14.97
C ARG A 79 11.51 -3.82 16.37
N GLU A 80 10.73 -3.39 17.36
CA GLU A 80 10.73 -3.96 18.71
C GLU A 80 10.35 -5.45 18.70
N GLN A 81 9.46 -5.85 17.79
CA GLN A 81 9.09 -7.25 17.56
C GLN A 81 10.08 -8.01 16.66
N GLY A 82 11.22 -7.42 16.30
CA GLY A 82 12.27 -8.04 15.50
C GLY A 82 11.92 -8.23 14.02
N ALA A 83 10.96 -7.47 13.49
CA ALA A 83 10.64 -7.50 12.07
C ALA A 83 11.78 -6.91 11.23
N PRO A 84 12.17 -7.56 10.12
CA PRO A 84 13.16 -7.01 9.20
C PRO A 84 12.54 -5.84 8.43
N LEU A 85 13.01 -4.62 8.67
CA LEU A 85 12.53 -3.41 8.01
C LEU A 85 13.55 -2.92 6.99
N ALA A 86 13.06 -2.32 5.90
CA ALA A 86 13.91 -1.51 5.03
C ALA A 86 14.58 -0.40 5.87
N PRO A 87 15.86 -0.08 5.64
CA PRO A 87 16.52 1.02 6.32
C PRO A 87 15.71 2.30 6.11
N GLY A 88 15.51 3.03 7.20
CA GLY A 88 14.70 4.24 7.21
C GLY A 88 14.92 5.03 8.47
N THR A 89 14.59 6.32 8.42
CA THR A 89 14.71 7.21 9.57
C THR A 89 13.77 6.75 10.69
N ALA A 90 14.23 6.87 11.93
CA ALA A 90 13.46 6.46 13.11
C ALA A 90 12.29 7.40 13.40
N ALA A 91 12.40 8.66 13.00
CA ALA A 91 11.37 9.68 13.15
C ALA A 91 11.15 10.41 11.82
N PRO A 92 10.06 11.20 11.69
CA PRO A 92 10.01 12.22 10.66
C PRO A 92 11.24 13.11 10.73
N VAL A 93 11.77 13.49 9.57
CA VAL A 93 12.92 14.37 9.48
C VAL A 93 12.46 15.83 9.41
N PRO A 94 13.21 16.77 10.00
CA PRO A 94 12.79 18.17 10.05
C PRO A 94 12.87 18.86 8.69
N GLY A 95 13.61 18.31 7.73
CA GLY A 95 13.66 18.87 6.37
C GLY A 95 14.44 18.03 5.37
N ALA A 96 14.59 18.64 4.18
CA ALA A 96 15.31 18.08 3.05
C ALA A 96 16.80 17.79 3.32
N ALA A 97 17.42 18.53 4.25
CA ALA A 97 18.83 18.36 4.57
C ALA A 97 19.11 16.99 5.21
N GLU A 98 18.30 16.60 6.19
CA GLU A 98 18.37 15.30 6.85
C GLU A 98 17.94 14.17 5.93
N ALA A 99 16.95 14.39 5.07
CA ALA A 99 16.60 13.46 4.00
C ALA A 99 17.80 13.21 3.05
N THR A 100 18.55 14.27 2.72
CA THR A 100 19.74 14.19 1.88
C THR A 100 20.88 13.48 2.61
N ALA A 101 21.07 13.73 3.92
CA ALA A 101 22.04 13.03 4.74
C ALA A 101 21.76 11.52 4.77
N PHE A 102 20.50 11.13 4.98
CA PHE A 102 20.06 9.74 4.87
C PHE A 102 20.36 9.14 3.49
N GLY A 103 20.09 9.89 2.42
CA GLY A 103 20.41 9.49 1.05
C GLY A 103 21.91 9.28 0.82
N ARG A 104 22.78 10.11 1.43
CA ARG A 104 24.24 9.95 1.35
C ARG A 104 24.72 8.71 2.10
N GLU A 105 24.14 8.43 3.26
CA GLU A 105 24.49 7.27 4.09
C GLU A 105 24.07 5.94 3.45
N HIS A 106 22.86 5.87 2.91
CA HIS A 106 22.26 4.62 2.44
C HIS A 106 22.26 4.45 0.93
N GLY A 107 22.58 5.49 0.18
CA GLY A 107 22.53 5.53 -1.27
C GLY A 107 21.10 5.69 -1.82
N PRO A 108 20.92 6.42 -2.94
CA PRO A 108 19.65 6.43 -3.66
C PRO A 108 19.40 5.10 -4.39
N PRO A 109 18.15 4.77 -4.78
CA PRO A 109 16.95 5.61 -4.60
C PRO A 109 16.41 5.59 -3.16
N VAL A 110 15.80 6.72 -2.76
CA VAL A 110 15.11 6.86 -1.47
C VAL A 110 13.62 7.16 -1.68
N ALA A 111 12.79 6.67 -0.77
CA ALA A 111 11.37 6.94 -0.70
C ALA A 111 11.10 7.92 0.43
N ILE A 112 10.52 9.07 0.11
CA ILE A 112 10.03 10.05 1.07
C ILE A 112 8.54 9.79 1.25
N LYS A 113 8.11 9.63 2.50
CA LYS A 113 6.75 9.21 2.84
C LYS A 113 6.17 10.11 3.92
N ALA A 114 4.94 10.57 3.72
CA ALA A 114 4.17 11.21 4.78
C ALA A 114 4.00 10.25 5.98
N ALA A 115 4.31 10.75 7.17
CA ALA A 115 4.22 10.01 8.44
C ALA A 115 2.77 9.62 8.76
N TYR A 116 1.83 10.52 8.41
CA TYR A 116 0.39 10.36 8.59
C TYR A 116 -0.31 10.16 7.25
N GLY A 117 -1.53 9.64 7.30
CA GLY A 117 -2.39 9.45 6.12
C GLY A 117 -2.14 8.15 5.33
N GLY A 118 -2.97 7.93 4.31
CA GLY A 118 -3.07 6.67 3.56
C GLY A 118 -3.32 6.85 2.06
N GLY A 119 -3.56 5.74 1.34
CA GLY A 119 -3.98 5.78 -0.07
C GLY A 119 -2.90 6.11 -1.10
N GLY A 120 -1.62 6.14 -0.73
CA GLY A 120 -0.50 6.42 -1.66
C GLY A 120 -0.16 7.89 -1.83
N ARG A 121 -0.97 8.80 -1.27
CA ARG A 121 -0.67 10.24 -1.27
C ARG A 121 0.49 10.56 -0.32
N GLY A 122 1.32 11.53 -0.71
CA GLY A 122 2.49 11.95 0.06
C GLY A 122 3.68 10.98 -0.02
N LEU A 123 3.75 10.15 -1.06
CA LEU A 123 4.94 9.36 -1.40
C LEU A 123 5.68 10.02 -2.57
N LYS A 124 7.00 10.17 -2.44
CA LYS A 124 7.88 10.63 -3.52
C LYS A 124 9.13 9.77 -3.56
N VAL A 125 9.57 9.42 -4.76
CA VAL A 125 10.82 8.69 -4.98
C VAL A 125 11.85 9.66 -5.52
N ALA A 126 13.02 9.71 -4.88
CA ALA A 126 14.20 10.43 -5.37
C ALA A 126 15.22 9.39 -5.82
N ARG A 127 15.58 9.41 -7.12
CA ARG A 127 16.49 8.44 -7.71
C ARG A 127 17.96 8.85 -7.64
N SER A 128 18.22 10.09 -7.27
CA SER A 128 19.55 10.65 -7.07
C SER A 128 19.55 11.62 -5.88
N LEU A 129 20.74 12.00 -5.40
CA LEU A 129 20.88 12.87 -4.23
C LEU A 129 20.36 14.29 -4.49
N ASP A 130 20.53 14.79 -5.71
CA ASP A 130 20.09 16.13 -6.15
C ASP A 130 18.57 16.25 -6.28
N GLU A 131 17.86 15.14 -6.50
CA GLU A 131 16.40 15.12 -6.52
C GLU A 131 15.78 15.23 -5.11
N ILE A 132 16.50 14.81 -4.06
CA ILE A 132 15.93 14.66 -2.70
C ILE A 132 15.26 15.95 -2.20
N PRO A 133 15.88 17.14 -2.27
CA PRO A 133 15.28 18.35 -1.73
C PRO A 133 13.93 18.70 -2.36
N ALA A 134 13.87 18.72 -3.70
CA ALA A 134 12.65 19.05 -4.43
C ALA A 134 11.54 18.00 -4.20
N ARG A 135 11.92 16.71 -4.15
CA ARG A 135 10.98 15.61 -3.85
C ARG A 135 10.45 15.70 -2.42
N PHE A 136 11.28 16.11 -1.47
CA PHE A 136 10.89 16.23 -0.06
C PHE A 136 9.86 17.35 0.12
N GLU A 137 10.15 18.55 -0.38
CA GLU A 137 9.20 19.67 -0.33
C GLU A 137 7.87 19.33 -1.04
N SER A 138 7.94 18.60 -2.16
CA SER A 138 6.74 18.13 -2.85
C SER A 138 5.92 17.16 -2.00
N ALA A 139 6.56 16.25 -1.25
CA ALA A 139 5.87 15.32 -0.38
C ALA A 139 5.19 16.05 0.79
N VAL A 140 5.90 17.02 1.40
CA VAL A 140 5.38 17.85 2.49
C VAL A 140 4.13 18.61 2.06
N ARG A 141 4.19 19.36 0.94
CA ARG A 141 3.04 20.13 0.43
C ARG A 141 1.83 19.25 0.14
N GLU A 142 2.05 18.06 -0.44
CA GLU A 142 0.96 17.12 -0.71
C GLU A 142 0.36 16.56 0.57
N ALA A 143 1.20 16.26 1.57
CA ALA A 143 0.74 15.77 2.86
C ALA A 143 -0.05 16.83 3.65
N GLU A 144 0.40 18.09 3.64
CA GLU A 144 -0.33 19.22 4.23
C GLU A 144 -1.68 19.42 3.57
N ALA A 145 -1.72 19.44 2.24
CA ALA A 145 -2.97 19.62 1.48
C ALA A 145 -3.96 18.46 1.68
N ALA A 146 -3.45 17.23 1.81
CA ALA A 146 -4.30 16.04 1.92
C ALA A 146 -4.72 15.70 3.37
N PHE A 147 -3.86 15.96 4.34
CA PHE A 147 -3.98 15.46 5.72
C PHE A 147 -3.82 16.54 6.79
N GLY A 148 -3.56 17.80 6.40
CA GLY A 148 -3.31 18.91 7.34
C GLY A 148 -1.96 18.83 8.07
N ARG A 149 -1.11 17.86 7.71
CA ARG A 149 0.14 17.53 8.39
C ARG A 149 1.23 17.17 7.38
N GLY A 150 2.36 17.87 7.46
CA GLY A 150 3.46 17.81 6.49
C GLY A 150 4.62 16.88 6.85
N GLU A 151 4.60 16.27 8.04
CA GLU A 151 5.72 15.49 8.55
C GLU A 151 6.03 14.29 7.64
N CYS A 152 7.27 14.18 7.20
CA CYS A 152 7.74 13.12 6.31
C CYS A 152 8.93 12.38 6.90
N PHE A 153 9.02 11.09 6.62
CA PHE A 153 10.17 10.24 6.95
C PHE A 153 10.75 9.64 5.65
N VAL A 154 11.97 9.13 5.73
CA VAL A 154 12.69 8.62 4.55
C VAL A 154 13.09 7.17 4.75
N GLU A 155 12.96 6.36 3.71
CA GLU A 155 13.40 4.97 3.66
C GLU A 155 14.19 4.71 2.38
N ARG A 156 14.99 3.63 2.36
CA ARG A 156 15.48 3.12 1.07
C ARG A 156 14.30 2.70 0.20
N TYR A 157 14.32 3.12 -1.06
CA TYR A 157 13.39 2.63 -2.05
C TYR A 157 13.89 1.28 -2.59
N LEU A 158 12.97 0.33 -2.76
CA LEU A 158 13.28 -0.96 -3.37
C LEU A 158 12.83 -0.90 -4.82
N ASP A 159 13.75 -1.02 -5.79
CA ASP A 159 13.43 -0.87 -7.22
C ASP A 159 12.58 -2.02 -7.79
N ARG A 160 12.73 -3.23 -7.25
CA ARG A 160 12.05 -4.43 -7.76
C ARG A 160 11.34 -5.19 -6.63
N PRO A 161 10.51 -4.53 -5.81
CA PRO A 161 9.86 -5.20 -4.70
C PRO A 161 8.74 -6.09 -5.22
N ARG A 162 8.46 -7.15 -4.47
CA ARG A 162 7.15 -7.79 -4.49
C ARG A 162 6.44 -7.38 -3.23
N HIS A 163 5.29 -6.76 -3.36
CA HIS A 163 4.43 -6.47 -2.22
C HIS A 163 3.79 -7.77 -1.75
N VAL A 164 3.92 -8.05 -0.46
CA VAL A 164 3.32 -9.21 0.22
C VAL A 164 2.68 -8.69 1.49
N GLU A 165 1.46 -9.12 1.74
CA GLU A 165 0.73 -8.83 2.97
C GLU A 165 0.10 -10.12 3.50
N THR A 166 -0.07 -10.18 4.81
CA THR A 166 -0.62 -11.35 5.48
C THR A 166 -1.89 -10.94 6.19
N GLN A 167 -2.97 -11.68 5.92
CA GLN A 167 -4.22 -11.54 6.66
C GLN A 167 -4.03 -12.08 8.08
N CYS A 168 -4.33 -11.25 9.07
CA CYS A 168 -4.37 -11.64 10.48
C CYS A 168 -5.83 -11.67 10.95
N LEU A 169 -6.16 -12.62 11.81
CA LEU A 169 -7.44 -12.68 12.52
C LEU A 169 -7.18 -13.00 13.99
N ALA A 170 -7.76 -12.18 14.86
CA ALA A 170 -7.59 -12.26 16.30
C ALA A 170 -8.96 -12.28 17.00
N ASP A 171 -9.08 -13.13 18.03
CA ASP A 171 -10.18 -13.06 18.99
C ASP A 171 -9.75 -12.27 20.24
N ARG A 172 -10.70 -12.03 21.16
CA ARG A 172 -10.43 -11.33 22.42
C ARG A 172 -9.76 -12.22 23.49
N HIS A 173 -9.51 -13.49 23.20
CA HIS A 173 -8.95 -14.45 24.15
C HIS A 173 -7.43 -14.56 24.07
N GLY A 174 -6.78 -13.73 23.24
CA GLY A 174 -5.32 -13.58 23.22
C GLY A 174 -4.55 -14.72 22.55
N ASN A 175 -5.24 -15.64 21.86
CA ASN A 175 -4.62 -16.83 21.26
C ASN A 175 -4.05 -16.59 19.86
N VAL A 176 -3.32 -15.48 19.67
CA VAL A 176 -2.87 -15.03 18.35
C VAL A 176 -1.37 -14.79 18.36
N THR A 177 -0.62 -15.89 18.33
CA THR A 177 0.83 -15.83 18.13
C THR A 177 1.16 -15.81 16.65
N ARG A 178 2.37 -15.34 16.30
CA ARG A 178 2.93 -15.48 14.94
C ARG A 178 2.88 -16.93 14.46
N GLU A 179 3.10 -17.88 15.35
CA GLU A 179 3.06 -19.31 15.04
C GLU A 179 1.65 -19.76 14.65
N THR A 180 0.63 -19.42 15.45
CA THR A 180 -0.78 -19.72 15.13
C THR A 180 -1.21 -19.06 13.82
N ALA A 181 -0.78 -17.82 13.56
CA ALA A 181 -1.05 -17.12 12.30
C ALA A 181 -0.41 -17.82 11.10
N LEU A 182 0.87 -18.21 11.20
CA LEU A 182 1.57 -18.96 10.15
C LEU A 182 0.97 -20.34 9.92
N GLN A 183 0.56 -21.05 10.97
CA GLN A 183 -0.09 -22.35 10.85
C GLN A 183 -1.42 -22.25 10.09
N ARG A 184 -2.25 -21.26 10.43
CA ARG A 184 -3.52 -20.99 9.74
C ARG A 184 -3.29 -20.57 8.28
N ALA A 185 -2.32 -19.68 8.03
CA ALA A 185 -1.96 -19.24 6.70
C ALA A 185 -1.45 -20.40 5.81
N ARG A 186 -0.61 -21.29 6.35
CA ARG A 186 -0.15 -22.51 5.65
C ARG A 186 -1.32 -23.37 5.20
N ARG A 187 -2.25 -23.67 6.12
CA ARG A 187 -3.43 -24.48 5.81
C ARG A 187 -4.30 -23.81 4.75
N ALA A 188 -4.66 -22.55 4.95
CA ALA A 188 -5.49 -21.81 4.00
C ALA A 188 -4.84 -21.74 2.62
N LEU A 189 -3.55 -21.39 2.53
CA LEU A 189 -2.83 -21.30 1.26
C LEU A 189 -2.66 -22.67 0.59
N ALA A 190 -2.53 -23.76 1.34
CA ALA A 190 -2.45 -25.12 0.78
C ALA A 190 -3.76 -25.53 0.09
N GLU A 191 -4.90 -25.20 0.69
CA GLU A 191 -6.24 -25.53 0.16
C GLU A 191 -6.71 -24.53 -0.92
N PHE A 192 -6.09 -23.35 -1.03
CA PHE A 192 -6.50 -22.30 -1.97
C PHE A 192 -6.12 -22.62 -3.41
N GLU A 193 -7.05 -22.62 -4.36
CA GLU A 193 -6.75 -22.79 -5.79
C GLU A 193 -7.34 -21.64 -6.61
N ILE A 194 -6.52 -21.09 -7.52
CA ILE A 194 -6.98 -20.13 -8.53
C ILE A 194 -6.52 -20.63 -9.89
N ALA A 195 -7.48 -20.87 -10.78
CA ALA A 195 -7.24 -21.26 -12.16
C ALA A 195 -7.44 -20.08 -13.12
N GLY A 196 -6.87 -20.17 -14.33
CA GLY A 196 -7.10 -19.21 -15.42
C GLY A 196 -6.29 -17.91 -15.35
N VAL A 197 -5.59 -17.63 -14.25
CA VAL A 197 -4.73 -16.44 -14.10
C VAL A 197 -3.45 -16.77 -13.32
N ALA A 198 -2.33 -16.17 -13.72
CA ALA A 198 -1.09 -16.26 -12.96
C ALA A 198 -1.21 -15.45 -11.66
N THR A 199 -1.00 -16.11 -10.52
CA THR A 199 -1.12 -15.47 -9.20
C THR A 199 0.18 -15.53 -8.41
N VAL A 200 0.25 -14.74 -7.33
CA VAL A 200 1.33 -14.78 -6.35
C VAL A 200 1.20 -15.95 -5.36
N LEU A 201 0.21 -16.81 -5.53
CA LEU A 201 -0.07 -17.92 -4.61
C LEU A 201 1.12 -18.89 -4.42
N PRO A 202 1.88 -19.30 -5.46
CA PRO A 202 3.06 -20.15 -5.26
C PRO A 202 4.13 -19.48 -4.40
N PHE A 203 4.27 -18.15 -4.51
CA PHE A 203 5.21 -17.38 -3.71
C PHE A 203 4.76 -17.25 -2.25
N HIS A 204 3.47 -17.04 -2.00
CA HIS A 204 2.93 -16.99 -0.63
C HIS A 204 3.07 -18.36 0.06
N ARG A 205 2.78 -19.45 -0.65
CA ARG A 205 3.02 -20.82 -0.18
C ARG A 205 4.48 -21.02 0.20
N ALA A 206 5.40 -20.64 -0.68
CA ALA A 206 6.83 -20.71 -0.41
C ALA A 206 7.20 -19.91 0.84
N ILE A 207 6.76 -18.65 0.97
CA ILE A 207 7.08 -17.80 2.14
C ILE A 207 6.59 -18.42 3.46
N VAL A 208 5.36 -18.95 3.50
CA VAL A 208 4.82 -19.46 4.76
C VAL A 208 5.42 -20.81 5.13
N THR A 209 5.86 -21.62 4.16
CA THR A 209 6.52 -22.91 4.42
C THR A 209 8.04 -22.81 4.51
N ASP A 210 8.63 -21.68 4.11
CA ASP A 210 10.06 -21.44 4.21
C ASP A 210 10.49 -21.45 5.69
N PRO A 211 11.39 -22.34 6.11
CA PRO A 211 11.98 -22.29 7.45
C PRO A 211 12.87 -21.04 7.66
N ALA A 212 13.22 -20.30 6.60
CA ALA A 212 14.11 -19.15 6.64
C ALA A 212 13.43 -17.79 6.90
N PRO A 213 12.67 -17.65 8.00
CA PRO A 213 12.79 -16.44 8.81
C PRO A 213 13.55 -16.67 10.13
N THR A 214 13.91 -17.91 10.48
CA THR A 214 14.44 -18.24 11.81
C THR A 214 15.89 -18.73 11.85
N ALA A 215 16.50 -19.09 10.71
CA ALA A 215 17.89 -19.54 10.70
C ALA A 215 18.88 -18.35 10.75
N ARG A 216 19.15 -17.87 11.97
CA ARG A 216 20.32 -17.01 12.25
C ARG A 216 21.54 -17.92 12.39
N ARG A 217 22.55 -17.74 11.53
CA ARG A 217 23.84 -18.41 11.71
C ARG A 217 24.86 -17.39 12.15
N SER A 218 25.25 -17.43 13.42
CA SER A 218 26.42 -16.69 13.90
C SER A 218 27.69 -17.36 13.40
N VAL A 219 28.56 -16.57 12.76
CA VAL A 219 29.91 -16.97 12.38
C VAL A 219 30.87 -15.97 13.00
N THR A 220 31.90 -16.45 13.69
CA THR A 220 32.96 -15.58 14.19
C THR A 220 33.90 -15.23 13.04
N ALA A 221 33.92 -13.96 12.64
CA ALA A 221 34.88 -13.43 11.68
C ALA A 221 35.98 -12.65 12.42
N GLU A 222 37.20 -12.70 11.93
CA GLU A 222 38.30 -11.90 12.48
C GLU A 222 38.48 -10.65 11.61
N VAL A 223 38.37 -9.46 12.22
CA VAL A 223 38.57 -8.16 11.58
C VAL A 223 39.65 -7.44 12.39
N ASP A 224 40.77 -7.11 11.74
CA ASP A 224 41.92 -6.42 12.34
C ASP A 224 42.46 -7.09 13.63
N GLY A 225 42.55 -8.43 13.63
CA GLY A 225 43.06 -9.20 14.77
C GLY A 225 42.06 -9.39 15.92
N LYS A 226 40.80 -8.93 15.75
CA LYS A 226 39.73 -9.10 16.74
C LYS A 226 38.63 -9.99 16.20
N ARG A 227 38.24 -10.97 17.01
CA ARG A 227 37.13 -11.88 16.71
C ARG A 227 35.80 -11.17 16.95
N VAL A 228 35.05 -10.94 15.90
CA VAL A 228 33.72 -10.32 15.89
C VAL A 228 32.69 -11.38 15.51
N GLU A 229 31.60 -11.46 16.26
CA GLU A 229 30.47 -12.33 15.92
C GLU A 229 29.63 -11.67 14.82
N VAL A 230 29.55 -12.31 13.66
CA VAL A 230 28.79 -11.86 12.51
C VAL A 230 27.58 -12.76 12.34
N VAL A 231 26.38 -12.19 12.46
CA VAL A 231 25.13 -12.92 12.20
C VAL A 231 24.85 -12.90 10.70
N LEU A 232 25.00 -14.06 10.07
CA LEU A 232 24.67 -14.24 8.65
C LEU A 232 23.18 -14.57 8.49
N HIS A 233 22.51 -13.79 7.65
CA HIS A 233 21.20 -14.11 7.12
C HIS A 233 21.38 -14.77 5.76
N THR A 234 21.34 -16.11 5.71
CA THR A 234 21.43 -16.81 4.42
C THR A 234 20.07 -16.82 3.74
N SER A 235 19.93 -16.11 2.62
CA SER A 235 18.89 -16.45 1.64
C SER A 235 19.30 -17.75 0.95
N ALA A 236 18.40 -18.71 0.85
CA ALA A 236 18.61 -19.94 0.07
C ALA A 236 18.98 -19.62 -1.39
N ASP A 237 19.70 -20.54 -2.03
CA ASP A 237 20.22 -20.41 -3.40
C ASP A 237 19.16 -19.88 -4.40
N PRO A 238 19.55 -19.03 -5.36
CA PRO A 238 18.62 -18.51 -6.36
C PRO A 238 18.06 -19.67 -7.20
N ALA A 239 16.75 -19.92 -7.06
CA ALA A 239 16.05 -20.85 -7.92
C ALA A 239 16.23 -20.45 -9.40
N PRO A 240 16.41 -21.41 -10.32
CA PRO A 240 16.63 -21.12 -11.73
C PRO A 240 15.46 -20.32 -12.30
N ALA A 241 15.78 -19.25 -13.02
CA ALA A 241 14.81 -18.35 -13.62
C ALA A 241 13.95 -19.10 -14.65
N ARG A 242 12.69 -19.39 -14.30
CA ARG A 242 11.70 -19.86 -15.29
C ARG A 242 11.23 -18.68 -16.15
N PRO A 243 10.97 -18.91 -17.46
CA PRO A 243 10.37 -17.90 -18.33
C PRO A 243 9.02 -17.49 -17.74
N ARG A 244 8.82 -16.18 -17.56
CA ARG A 244 7.59 -15.65 -16.96
C ARG A 244 6.49 -15.60 -18.01
N PRO A 245 5.29 -16.14 -17.75
CA PRO A 245 4.13 -15.85 -18.58
C PRO A 245 3.78 -14.36 -18.49
N ARG A 246 3.38 -13.77 -19.62
CA ARG A 246 2.91 -12.38 -19.69
C ARG A 246 1.73 -12.19 -18.74
N ARG A 247 1.83 -11.23 -17.82
CA ARG A 247 0.80 -10.88 -16.83
C ARG A 247 -0.41 -10.30 -17.58
N ALA A 248 -1.58 -10.89 -17.39
CA ALA A 248 -2.84 -10.27 -17.83
C ALA A 248 -3.23 -9.21 -16.79
N GLU A 249 -3.45 -7.98 -17.24
CA GLU A 249 -3.77 -6.84 -16.40
C GLU A 249 -5.30 -6.68 -16.25
N PRO A 250 -5.81 -6.21 -15.10
CA PRO A 250 -7.23 -5.96 -14.89
C PRO A 250 -7.69 -4.82 -15.81
N ARG A 251 -8.41 -5.16 -16.88
CA ARG A 251 -8.94 -4.21 -17.86
C ARG A 251 -10.45 -4.20 -17.77
N GLN A 252 -11.05 -3.02 -17.62
CA GLN A 252 -12.44 -2.80 -18.00
C GLN A 252 -12.46 -2.06 -19.32
N THR A 253 -13.12 -2.65 -20.31
CA THR A 253 -13.27 -2.07 -21.64
C THR A 253 -14.75 -1.97 -21.95
N ASN A 254 -15.17 -0.85 -22.52
CA ASN A 254 -16.50 -0.72 -23.10
C ASN A 254 -16.36 -0.29 -24.56
N GLY A 255 -16.38 -1.26 -25.49
CA GLY A 255 -16.06 -1.04 -26.89
C GLY A 255 -14.66 -0.46 -27.08
N ASP A 256 -14.61 0.76 -27.61
CA ASP A 256 -13.38 1.50 -27.90
C ASP A 256 -12.76 2.16 -26.66
N ALA A 257 -13.50 2.25 -25.55
CA ALA A 257 -13.06 2.91 -24.34
C ALA A 257 -12.19 2.02 -23.45
N LEU A 258 -10.99 2.51 -23.14
CA LEU A 258 -10.13 1.98 -22.10
C LEU A 258 -10.48 2.65 -20.77
N LEU A 259 -11.01 1.88 -19.82
CA LEU A 259 -11.42 2.35 -18.50
C LEU A 259 -10.45 1.89 -17.41
N TYR A 260 -10.33 2.69 -16.35
CA TYR A 260 -9.61 2.27 -15.14
C TYR A 260 -10.55 1.99 -13.96
N PRO A 261 -10.49 0.81 -13.33
CA PRO A 261 -11.47 0.39 -12.33
C PRO A 261 -11.18 0.85 -10.91
N LEU A 262 -10.01 1.43 -10.63
CA LEU A 262 -9.60 1.82 -9.28
C LEU A 262 -9.47 3.35 -9.17
N GLN A 263 -9.46 3.85 -7.93
CA GLN A 263 -9.04 5.22 -7.66
C GLN A 263 -7.52 5.32 -7.79
N SER A 264 -7.03 6.26 -8.58
CA SER A 264 -5.60 6.44 -8.85
C SER A 264 -5.24 7.86 -9.26
N THR A 265 -3.96 8.09 -9.52
CA THR A 265 -3.45 9.32 -10.13
C THR A 265 -2.63 8.97 -11.37
N VAL A 266 -2.81 9.67 -12.49
CA VAL A 266 -1.93 9.50 -13.66
C VAL A 266 -0.53 10.03 -13.31
N VAL A 267 0.50 9.18 -13.39
CA VAL A 267 1.89 9.59 -13.13
C VAL A 267 2.66 9.87 -14.41
N LYS A 268 2.33 9.16 -15.49
CA LYS A 268 3.01 9.33 -16.79
C LYS A 268 2.04 9.11 -17.95
N VAL A 269 2.22 9.88 -19.01
CA VAL A 269 1.56 9.67 -20.30
C VAL A 269 2.65 9.31 -21.31
N LEU A 270 2.43 8.25 -22.08
CA LEU A 270 3.40 7.63 -22.98
C LEU A 270 2.93 7.56 -24.44
N ALA A 271 1.64 7.81 -24.68
CA ALA A 271 1.07 7.96 -26.01
C ALA A 271 0.23 9.23 -26.06
N GLU A 272 0.19 9.88 -27.22
CA GLU A 272 -0.54 11.13 -27.45
C GLU A 272 -1.83 10.87 -28.22
N GLU A 273 -2.76 11.83 -28.18
CA GLU A 273 -3.94 11.80 -29.04
C GLU A 273 -3.51 11.87 -30.53
N GLY A 274 -4.11 11.05 -31.37
CA GLY A 274 -3.72 10.83 -32.76
C GLY A 274 -2.65 9.75 -32.96
N ALA A 275 -2.04 9.22 -31.89
CA ALA A 275 -1.03 8.17 -32.01
C ALA A 275 -1.67 6.82 -32.39
N THR A 276 -1.06 6.12 -33.35
CA THR A 276 -1.37 4.71 -33.64
C THR A 276 -0.67 3.82 -32.63
N VAL A 277 -1.41 2.93 -31.97
CA VAL A 277 -0.91 2.00 -30.96
C VAL A 277 -1.20 0.55 -31.35
N ALA A 278 -0.32 -0.37 -31.01
CA ALA A 278 -0.56 -1.80 -31.05
C ALA A 278 -1.18 -2.29 -29.72
N ALA A 279 -1.90 -3.41 -29.77
CA ALA A 279 -2.41 -4.03 -28.54
C ALA A 279 -1.25 -4.39 -27.60
N GLY A 280 -1.32 -3.90 -26.35
CA GLY A 280 -0.27 -4.07 -25.35
C GLY A 280 0.70 -2.89 -25.22
N ASP A 281 0.68 -1.92 -26.13
CA ASP A 281 1.47 -0.70 -25.99
C ASP A 281 1.00 0.09 -24.76
N THR A 282 1.94 0.63 -23.99
CA THR A 282 1.59 1.39 -22.78
C THR A 282 1.16 2.81 -23.16
N ILE A 283 -0.04 3.19 -22.76
CA ILE A 283 -0.63 4.51 -23.03
C ILE A 283 -0.33 5.46 -21.87
N VAL A 284 -0.62 5.04 -20.65
CA VAL A 284 -0.35 5.82 -19.43
C VAL A 284 0.19 4.91 -18.34
N VAL A 285 0.80 5.50 -17.32
CA VAL A 285 1.10 4.85 -16.04
C VAL A 285 0.28 5.54 -14.98
N VAL A 286 -0.44 4.77 -14.18
CA VAL A 286 -1.22 5.26 -13.03
C VAL A 286 -0.60 4.78 -11.73
N GLU A 287 -0.68 5.59 -10.70
CA GLU A 287 -0.35 5.20 -9.33
C GLU A 287 -1.65 4.94 -8.57
N ALA A 288 -1.84 3.68 -8.18
CA ALA A 288 -2.94 3.23 -7.35
C ALA A 288 -2.37 2.34 -6.24
N MET A 289 -2.88 2.48 -5.02
CA MET A 289 -2.48 1.60 -3.91
C MET A 289 -0.94 1.49 -3.73
N LYS A 290 -0.21 2.60 -3.89
CA LYS A 290 1.27 2.70 -3.75
C LYS A 290 2.06 1.93 -4.80
N MET A 291 1.41 1.55 -5.91
CA MET A 291 2.03 0.84 -7.02
C MET A 291 1.82 1.61 -8.31
N GLU A 292 2.89 1.80 -9.07
CA GLU A 292 2.79 2.21 -10.47
C GLU A 292 2.31 1.03 -11.31
N GLN A 293 1.25 1.26 -12.06
CA GLN A 293 0.65 0.28 -12.96
C GLN A 293 0.58 0.87 -14.38
N PRO A 294 1.19 0.21 -15.38
CA PRO A 294 1.04 0.62 -16.77
C PRO A 294 -0.36 0.27 -17.29
N LEU A 295 -1.04 1.24 -17.89
CA LEU A 295 -2.27 1.03 -18.62
C LEU A 295 -1.98 0.92 -20.11
N THR A 296 -2.27 -0.26 -20.66
CA THR A 296 -1.91 -0.62 -22.04
C THR A 296 -3.12 -0.65 -22.96
N ALA A 297 -2.92 -0.34 -24.24
CA ALA A 297 -3.91 -0.47 -25.31
C ALA A 297 -4.52 -1.88 -25.35
N HIS A 298 -5.85 -1.98 -25.35
CA HIS A 298 -6.56 -3.26 -25.39
C HIS A 298 -6.70 -3.84 -26.81
N LYS A 299 -6.62 -2.99 -27.84
CA LYS A 299 -6.66 -3.35 -29.26
C LYS A 299 -5.72 -2.43 -30.05
N PRO A 300 -5.29 -2.81 -31.27
CA PRO A 300 -4.63 -1.86 -32.15
C PRO A 300 -5.63 -0.79 -32.61
N GLY A 301 -5.14 0.41 -32.90
CA GLY A 301 -5.95 1.50 -33.42
C GLY A 301 -5.31 2.86 -33.18
N THR A 302 -6.07 3.91 -33.43
CA THR A 302 -5.64 5.30 -33.19
C THR A 302 -6.30 5.83 -31.93
N ILE A 303 -5.51 6.50 -31.07
CA ILE A 303 -6.04 7.16 -29.89
C ILE A 303 -6.82 8.41 -30.35
N SER A 304 -8.15 8.38 -30.28
CA SER A 304 -8.98 9.50 -30.75
C SER A 304 -9.41 10.48 -29.66
N ALA A 305 -9.25 10.10 -28.38
CA ALA A 305 -9.46 10.98 -27.25
C ALA A 305 -8.58 10.50 -26.09
N LEU A 306 -7.67 11.34 -25.60
CA LEU A 306 -6.82 11.04 -24.44
C LEU A 306 -7.17 11.92 -23.24
N ASN A 307 -7.92 11.34 -22.30
CA ASN A 307 -8.27 12.00 -21.04
C ASN A 307 -7.20 11.70 -19.98
N ALA A 308 -5.94 12.05 -20.22
CA ALA A 308 -4.89 11.80 -19.23
C ALA A 308 -3.80 12.88 -19.29
N HIS A 309 -3.40 13.37 -18.13
CA HIS A 309 -2.21 14.20 -17.95
C HIS A 309 -1.57 13.86 -16.60
N PRO A 310 -0.24 13.98 -16.45
CA PRO A 310 0.41 13.74 -15.16
C PRO A 310 -0.23 14.58 -14.05
N GLY A 311 -0.49 13.95 -12.89
CA GLY A 311 -1.18 14.55 -11.75
C GLY A 311 -2.71 14.43 -11.79
N ARG A 312 -3.33 13.99 -12.89
CA ARG A 312 -4.79 13.86 -12.99
C ARG A 312 -5.30 12.77 -12.04
N PRO A 313 -6.24 13.08 -11.12
CA PRO A 313 -6.94 12.06 -10.36
C PRO A 313 -7.85 11.24 -11.28
N VAL A 314 -7.92 9.94 -11.05
CA VAL A 314 -8.75 8.98 -11.79
C VAL A 314 -9.66 8.30 -10.77
N THR A 315 -10.96 8.33 -11.03
CA THR A 315 -11.96 7.60 -10.24
C THR A 315 -12.35 6.29 -10.94
N PRO A 316 -12.86 5.28 -10.21
CA PRO A 316 -13.36 4.05 -10.82
C PRO A 316 -14.32 4.32 -11.99
N GLY A 317 -14.09 3.65 -13.12
CA GLY A 317 -14.89 3.80 -14.34
C GLY A 317 -14.51 4.98 -15.23
N THR A 318 -13.48 5.76 -14.87
CA THR A 318 -13.00 6.86 -15.71
C THR A 318 -12.49 6.33 -17.05
N GLN A 319 -12.96 6.91 -18.15
CA GLN A 319 -12.39 6.71 -19.47
C GLN A 319 -11.03 7.39 -19.57
N ILE A 320 -10.00 6.59 -19.79
CA ILE A 320 -8.62 7.06 -19.98
C ILE A 320 -8.42 7.47 -21.43
N CYS A 321 -8.82 6.62 -22.38
CA CYS A 321 -8.78 6.95 -23.79
C CYS A 321 -9.79 6.15 -24.63
N LEU A 322 -10.01 6.63 -25.85
CA LEU A 322 -10.67 5.88 -26.92
C LEU A 322 -9.62 5.38 -27.90
N ILE A 323 -9.72 4.11 -28.31
CA ILE A 323 -8.89 3.52 -29.36
C ILE A 323 -9.83 3.12 -30.50
N GLN A 324 -9.64 3.68 -31.68
CA GLN A 324 -10.49 3.43 -32.85
C GLN A 324 -9.73 2.72 -33.96
#